data_AF-S2FJS3-F1
#
_entry.id   AF-S2FJS3-F1
#
_cell.length_a   1.000
_cell.length_b   1.000
_cell.length_c   1.000
_cell.angle_alpha   90.00
_cell.angle_beta   90.00
_cell.angle_gamma   90.00
#
_symmetry.space_group_name_H-M   'P 1'
#
loop_
_entity.id
_entity.type
_entity.pdbx_description
1 polymer ?
#
loop_
_entity_poly.entity_id
_entity_poly.type
_entity_poly.pdbx_seq_one_letter_code
_entity_poly.pdbx_strand_id
1 'polypeptide(L)'
;MRLSALIEPSRAAPGCLSFALQQSQCDPQLWLVSGFWVNQQAMNAYFSTPAMEVFAELVQELVVDSLDFHTFKDVSATQALRQSGAAVHKLAG
;
A
#
# COMPACT_ATOMS: atom_id res chain seq x y z
N MET A 1 2.45 16.94 10.85
CA MET A 1 1.18 16.50 10.22
C MET A 1 1.59 15.68 9.01
N ARG A 2 1.43 14.35 8.96
CA ARG A 2 2.04 13.60 7.83
C ARG A 2 1.13 12.62 7.12
N LEU A 3 0.91 11.42 7.63
CA LEU A 3 0.19 10.40 6.84
C LEU A 3 -1.30 10.68 6.64
N SER A 4 -1.99 11.28 7.61
CA SER A 4 -3.41 11.62 7.48
C SER A 4 -3.69 12.64 6.37
N ALA A 5 -2.69 13.46 6.01
CA ALA A 5 -2.77 14.42 4.92
C ALA A 5 -2.95 13.73 3.55
N LEU A 6 -2.59 12.45 3.44
CA LEU A 6 -2.76 11.68 2.22
C LEU A 6 -4.20 11.26 1.97
N ILE A 7 -5.04 11.14 3.01
CA ILE A 7 -6.32 10.43 2.89
C ILE A 7 -7.23 11.08 1.84
N GLU A 8 -7.62 12.34 2.05
CA GLU A 8 -8.58 13.01 1.18
C GLU A 8 -8.03 13.33 -0.22
N PRO A 9 -6.79 13.84 -0.39
CA PRO A 9 -6.21 14.05 -1.72
C PRO A 9 -6.11 12.78 -2.54
N SER A 10 -5.78 11.65 -1.91
CA SER A 10 -5.66 10.37 -2.63
C SER A 10 -7.01 9.83 -3.05
N ARG A 11 -8.03 9.94 -2.19
CA ARG A 11 -9.41 9.56 -2.54
C ARG A 11 -9.98 10.41 -3.67
N ALA A 12 -9.58 11.68 -3.74
CA ALA A 12 -9.99 12.60 -4.80
C ALA A 12 -9.16 12.45 -6.09
N ALA A 13 -8.08 11.66 -6.09
CA ALA A 13 -7.21 11.54 -7.25
C ALA A 13 -7.93 10.84 -8.42
N PRO A 14 -7.78 11.33 -9.66
CA PRO A 14 -8.40 10.72 -10.82
C PRO A 14 -8.04 9.23 -10.97
N GLY A 15 -9.06 8.39 -11.05
CA GLY A 15 -8.90 6.93 -11.19
C GLY A 15 -8.57 6.20 -9.89
N CYS A 16 -8.58 6.86 -8.73
CA CYS A 16 -8.58 6.18 -7.43
C CYS A 16 -9.93 5.50 -7.20
N LEU A 17 -9.91 4.22 -6.88
CA LEU A 17 -11.08 3.41 -6.54
C LEU A 17 -11.29 3.35 -5.02
N SER A 18 -10.20 3.26 -4.27
CA SER A 18 -10.20 3.22 -2.80
C SER A 18 -8.82 3.62 -2.29
N PHE A 19 -8.79 4.26 -1.14
CA PHE A 19 -7.57 4.59 -0.43
C PHE A 19 -7.77 4.47 1.07
N ALA A 20 -6.83 3.79 1.73
CA ALA A 20 -6.85 3.57 3.17
C ALA A 20 -5.49 3.83 3.80
N LEU A 21 -5.53 4.50 4.96
CA LEU A 21 -4.44 4.57 5.91
C LEU A 21 -4.81 3.70 7.11
N GLN A 22 -3.99 2.71 7.41
CA GLN A 22 -4.24 1.73 8.46
C GLN A 22 -3.03 1.67 9.39
N GLN A 23 -3.28 1.41 10.67
CA GLN A 23 -2.25 1.11 11.65
C GLN A 23 -2.37 -0.37 12.03
N SER A 24 -1.23 -1.05 12.21
CA SER A 24 -1.24 -2.44 12.66
C SER A 24 -1.86 -2.57 14.05
N GLN A 25 -2.62 -3.66 14.27
CA GLN A 25 -3.22 -3.95 15.56
C GLN A 25 -2.22 -4.53 16.56
N CYS A 26 -1.11 -5.11 16.08
CA CYS A 26 -0.09 -5.75 16.90
C CYS A 26 1.22 -4.94 17.01
N ASP A 27 1.41 -3.94 16.14
CA ASP A 27 2.57 -3.08 16.14
C ASP A 27 2.15 -1.60 15.96
N PRO A 28 2.15 -0.79 17.03
CA PRO A 28 1.75 0.63 16.95
C PRO A 28 2.64 1.49 16.04
N GLN A 29 3.85 1.04 15.70
CA GLN A 29 4.77 1.78 14.84
C GLN A 29 4.61 1.41 13.36
N LEU A 30 3.90 0.32 13.06
CA LEU A 30 3.66 -0.13 11.69
C LEU A 30 2.39 0.49 11.11
N TRP A 31 2.56 1.24 10.02
CA TRP A 31 1.48 1.86 9.25
C TRP A 31 1.46 1.30 7.83
N LEU A 32 0.25 1.10 7.30
CA LEU A 32 0.01 0.66 5.92
C LEU A 32 -0.78 1.73 5.18
N VAL A 33 -0.24 2.14 4.03
CA VAL A 33 -0.94 2.96 3.05
C VAL A 33 -1.30 2.08 1.86
N SER A 34 -2.59 1.96 1.54
CA SER A 34 -3.07 1.16 0.42
C SER A 34 -3.97 1.99 -0.50
N GLY A 35 -3.77 1.83 -1.81
CA GLY A 35 -4.53 2.50 -2.86
C GLY A 35 -4.89 1.53 -3.97
N PHE A 36 -6.15 1.55 -4.37
CA PHE A 36 -6.66 0.79 -5.52
C PHE A 36 -6.95 1.77 -6.65
N TRP A 37 -6.54 1.38 -7.86
CA TRP A 37 -6.57 2.26 -9.03
C TRP A 37 -7.22 1.55 -10.21
N VAL A 38 -7.93 2.32 -11.05
CA VAL A 38 -8.57 1.79 -12.27
C VAL A 38 -7.58 1.16 -13.25
N ASN A 39 -6.32 1.63 -13.24
CA ASN A 39 -5.22 1.08 -14.01
C ASN A 39 -3.87 1.62 -13.49
N GLN A 40 -2.78 1.07 -14.01
CA GLN A 40 -1.41 1.46 -13.65
C GLN A 40 -1.10 2.91 -14.05
N GLN A 41 -1.70 3.45 -15.11
CA GLN A 41 -1.45 4.82 -15.54
C GLN A 41 -1.99 5.83 -14.52
N ALA A 42 -3.19 5.62 -13.98
CA ALA A 42 -3.78 6.45 -12.92
C ALA A 42 -2.92 6.43 -11.65
N MET A 43 -2.43 5.24 -11.25
CA MET A 43 -1.51 5.07 -10.12
C MET A 43 -0.20 5.86 -10.34
N ASN A 44 0.43 5.72 -11.51
CA ASN A 44 1.67 6.43 -11.83
C ASN A 44 1.47 7.95 -11.86
N ALA A 45 0.33 8.42 -12.36
CA ALA A 45 -0.02 9.84 -12.36
C ALA A 45 -0.15 10.36 -10.93
N TYR A 46 -0.81 9.63 -10.03
CA TYR A 46 -0.88 9.97 -8.61
C TYR A 46 0.51 10.02 -7.95
N PHE A 47 1.38 9.05 -8.25
CA PHE A 47 2.76 9.07 -7.72
C PHE A 47 3.59 10.28 -8.17
N SER A 48 3.18 10.93 -9.25
CA SER A 48 3.82 12.15 -9.77
C SER A 48 3.25 13.44 -9.14
N THR A 49 2.26 13.33 -8.25
CA THR A 49 1.66 14.49 -7.57
C THR A 49 2.46 14.87 -6.32
N PRO A 50 2.34 16.13 -5.86
CA PRO A 50 2.96 16.57 -4.60
C PRO A 50 2.50 15.78 -3.36
N ALA A 51 1.39 15.04 -3.44
CA ALA A 51 0.95 14.19 -2.33
C ALA A 51 2.03 13.18 -1.90
N MET A 52 2.91 12.75 -2.81
CA MET A 52 4.02 11.83 -2.51
C MET A 52 5.20 12.47 -1.79
N GLU A 53 5.28 13.79 -1.71
CA GLU A 53 6.34 14.49 -0.97
C GLU A 53 6.29 14.15 0.53
N VAL A 54 5.11 13.77 1.06
CA VAL A 54 4.95 13.30 2.45
C VAL A 54 5.90 12.14 2.77
N PHE A 55 6.11 11.20 1.84
CA PHE A 55 7.04 10.09 2.07
C PHE A 55 8.50 10.54 2.05
N ALA A 56 8.85 11.48 1.19
CA ALA A 56 10.19 12.06 1.16
C ALA A 56 10.50 12.80 2.47
N GLU A 57 9.54 13.56 3.01
CA GLU A 57 9.69 14.22 4.30
C GLU A 57 9.86 13.22 5.46
N LEU A 58 9.08 12.13 5.48
CA LEU A 58 9.17 11.11 6.53
C LEU A 58 10.56 10.46 6.57
N VAL A 59 11.14 10.17 5.41
CA VAL A 59 12.50 9.62 5.28
C VAL A 59 13.54 10.66 5.69
N GLN A 60 13.42 11.91 5.23
CA GLN A 60 14.37 12.98 5.52
C GLN A 60 14.41 13.35 7.00
N GLU A 61 13.27 13.29 7.70
CA GLU A 61 13.20 13.56 9.12
C GLU A 61 13.59 12.36 10.01
N LEU A 62 14.01 11.23 9.43
CA LEU A 62 14.38 10.00 10.15
C LEU A 62 13.28 9.47 11.08
N VAL A 63 12.01 9.69 10.71
CA VAL A 63 10.85 9.27 11.52
C VAL A 63 10.40 7.84 11.17
N VAL A 64 11.03 7.24 10.16
CA VAL A 64 10.73 5.88 9.70
C VAL A 64 12.00 5.03 9.68
N ASP A 65 11.94 3.87 10.32
CA ASP A 65 13.04 2.89 10.28
C ASP A 65 13.16 2.21 8.91
N SER A 66 12.03 2.05 8.22
CA SER A 66 11.95 1.47 6.87
C SER A 66 10.71 1.98 6.13
N LEU A 67 10.78 1.97 4.79
CA LEU A 67 9.66 2.28 3.91
C LEU A 67 9.72 1.39 2.68
N ASP A 68 8.70 0.56 2.49
CA ASP A 68 8.60 -0.39 1.38
C ASP A 68 7.42 -0.08 0.46
N PHE A 69 7.65 -0.14 -0.85
CA PHE A 69 6.61 0.05 -1.86
C PHE A 69 6.37 -1.24 -2.65
N HIS A 70 5.10 -1.63 -2.73
CA HIS A 70 4.68 -2.81 -3.48
C HIS A 70 3.49 -2.47 -4.37
N THR A 71 3.54 -2.93 -5.62
CA THR A 71 2.39 -2.91 -6.52
C THR A 71 1.89 -4.34 -6.68
N PHE A 72 0.63 -4.56 -6.31
CA PHE A 72 -0.03 -5.85 -6.43
C PHE A 72 -0.95 -5.87 -7.65
N LYS A 73 -1.22 -7.06 -8.16
CA LYS A 73 -2.26 -7.31 -9.15
C LYS A 73 -3.35 -8.16 -8.53
N ASP A 74 -4.59 -7.96 -8.97
CA ASP A 74 -5.67 -8.84 -8.58
C ASP A 74 -5.43 -10.26 -9.10
N VAL A 75 -5.75 -11.23 -8.25
CA VAL A 75 -5.75 -12.64 -8.60
C VAL A 75 -7.18 -13.15 -8.60
N SER A 76 -7.54 -13.93 -9.62
CA SER A 76 -8.84 -14.60 -9.62
C SER A 76 -8.85 -15.72 -8.58
N ALA A 77 -10.04 -16.11 -8.11
CA ALA A 77 -10.20 -17.23 -7.19
C ALA A 77 -9.53 -18.52 -7.70
N THR A 78 -9.61 -18.76 -9.02
CA THR A 78 -8.97 -19.91 -9.66
C THR A 78 -7.44 -19.84 -9.63
N GLN A 79 -6.85 -18.64 -9.75
CA GLN A 79 -5.40 -18.45 -9.65
C GLN A 79 -4.91 -18.65 -8.21
N ALA A 80 -5.66 -18.13 -7.22
CA ALA A 80 -5.33 -18.30 -5.81
C ALA A 80 -5.31 -19.79 -5.40
N LEU A 81 -6.33 -20.57 -5.81
CA LEU A 81 -6.42 -22.01 -5.52
C LEU A 81 -5.23 -22.81 -6.07
N ARG A 82 -4.71 -22.44 -7.25
CA ARG A 82 -3.55 -23.12 -7.86
C ARG A 82 -2.25 -22.85 -7.10
N GLN A 83 -2.10 -21.67 -6.52
CA GLN A 83 -0.88 -21.29 -5.79
C GLN A 83 -0.84 -21.88 -4.38
N SER A 84 -1.99 -22.02 -3.71
CA SER A 84 -2.06 -22.65 -2.38
C SER A 84 -1.72 -24.14 -2.38
N GLY A 85 -1.76 -24.82 -3.53
CA GLY A 85 -1.39 -26.23 -3.65
C GLY A 85 0.12 -26.52 -3.67
N ALA A 86 0.98 -25.51 -3.74
CA ALA A 86 2.41 -25.69 -4.01
C ALA A 86 3.31 -25.85 -2.77
N ALA A 87 2.82 -25.67 -1.54
CA ALA A 87 3.67 -25.84 -0.35
C ALA A 87 2.86 -26.24 0.90
N VAL A 88 2.42 -27.49 0.97
CA VAL A 88 2.15 -28.13 2.27
C VAL A 88 3.50 -28.60 2.83
N HIS A 89 4.34 -27.65 3.26
CA HIS A 89 5.47 -28.00 4.12
C HIS A 89 4.90 -28.39 5.48
N LYS A 90 4.87 -29.70 5.70
CA LYS A 90 4.45 -30.39 6.92
C LYS A 90 5.11 -29.73 8.14
N LEU A 91 4.32 -29.03 8.97
CA LEU A 91 4.71 -28.67 10.33
C LEU A 91 4.82 -29.99 11.11
N ALA A 92 6.05 -30.45 11.34
CA ALA A 92 6.32 -31.49 12.33
C ALA A 92 6.49 -30.79 13.68
N GLY A 93 5.66 -31.19 14.64
CA GLY A 93 5.75 -30.79 16.04
C GLY A 93 6.81 -31.58 16.82
#